data_AF-A0A060CJS1-F1
#
_entry.id   AF-A0A060CJS1-F1
#
_cell.length_a   1.000
_cell.length_b   1.000
_cell.length_c   1.000
_cell.angle_alpha   90.00
_cell.angle_beta   90.00
_cell.angle_gamma   90.00
#
_symmetry.space_group_name_H-M   'P 1'
#
loop_
_entity.id
_entity.type
_entity.pdbx_description
1 polymer ?
#
loop_
_entity_poly.entity_id
_entity_poly.type
_entity_poly.pdbx_seq_one_letter_code
_entity_poly.pdbx_strand_id
1 'polypeptide(L)'
;FKKGVTMKKTDLGFTNVQKLAPAIIVDLRYASSNNFTHQVIYDFNIAIARTGTAKKLAKASQLLPAGYRIKIWDAFRPVAAQKKLFQVYPDPTFVAQPDPNFSHQKGVTFDLTLTDLAGNELTMQSDFDDFSKKAHRNYPRTALPRKKLYS
;
A
#
# COMPACT_ATOMS: atom_id res chain seq x y z
N PHE A 1 -17.49 7.96 27.88
CA PHE A 1 -16.05 7.62 27.89
C PHE A 1 -15.83 6.29 27.18
N LYS A 2 -14.91 6.25 26.21
CA LYS A 2 -14.75 5.18 25.20
C LYS A 2 -14.35 3.84 25.84
N LYS A 3 -15.04 2.75 25.49
CA LYS A 3 -14.60 1.37 25.77
C LYS A 3 -13.27 1.12 25.03
N GLY A 4 -12.22 0.81 25.77
CA GLY A 4 -10.94 0.40 25.23
C GLY A 4 -11.10 -0.87 24.40
N VAL A 5 -10.57 -0.85 23.18
CA VAL A 5 -10.44 -2.07 22.37
C VAL A 5 -9.34 -2.90 23.00
N THR A 6 -9.71 -3.95 23.74
CA THR A 6 -8.77 -4.95 24.24
C THR A 6 -8.17 -5.69 23.04
N MET A 7 -6.93 -5.37 22.68
CA MET A 7 -6.17 -6.07 21.64
C MET A 7 -6.03 -7.54 22.06
N LYS A 8 -6.49 -8.49 21.23
CA LYS A 8 -6.33 -9.91 21.54
C LYS A 8 -4.87 -10.29 21.29
N LYS A 9 -4.30 -11.24 22.05
CA LYS A 9 -2.90 -11.73 21.92
C LYS A 9 -2.54 -12.17 20.48
N THR A 10 -3.54 -12.58 19.70
CA THR A 10 -3.43 -12.92 18.26
C THR A 10 -3.19 -11.72 17.33
N ASP A 11 -3.29 -10.49 17.82
CA ASP A 11 -3.07 -9.26 17.06
C ASP A 11 -1.61 -8.77 17.06
N LEU A 12 -0.71 -9.47 17.78
CA LEU A 12 0.70 -9.09 17.96
C LEU A 12 1.63 -9.55 16.82
N GLY A 13 1.16 -10.40 15.92
CA GLY A 13 1.96 -10.96 14.81
C GLY A 13 1.82 -10.20 13.49
N PHE A 14 2.41 -10.78 12.44
CA PHE A 14 2.17 -10.41 11.05
C PHE A 14 1.19 -11.38 10.39
N THR A 15 0.34 -10.86 9.51
CA THR A 15 -0.63 -11.66 8.75
C THR A 15 -0.52 -11.33 7.28
N ASN A 16 -0.57 -12.37 6.43
CA ASN A 16 -0.77 -12.21 4.99
C ASN A 16 -2.16 -11.62 4.74
N VAL A 17 -2.20 -10.48 4.06
CA VAL A 17 -3.44 -9.74 3.78
C VAL A 17 -4.43 -10.57 2.97
N GLN A 18 -3.98 -11.32 1.97
CA GLN A 18 -4.85 -12.13 1.10
C GLN A 18 -5.49 -13.31 1.84
N LYS A 19 -4.94 -13.75 2.99
CA LYS A 19 -5.64 -14.72 3.85
C LYS A 19 -6.88 -14.15 4.52
N LEU A 20 -6.94 -12.82 4.73
CA LEU A 20 -8.09 -12.14 5.32
C LEU A 20 -9.04 -11.54 4.27
N ALA A 21 -8.51 -11.15 3.12
CA ALA A 21 -9.27 -10.57 2.02
C ALA A 21 -8.71 -11.06 0.67
N PRO A 22 -9.15 -12.22 0.17
CA PRO A 22 -8.68 -12.81 -1.09
C PRO A 22 -8.94 -11.94 -2.33
N ALA A 23 -9.92 -11.04 -2.26
CA ALA A 23 -10.25 -10.12 -3.34
C ALA A 23 -9.21 -8.98 -3.50
N ILE A 24 -8.35 -8.73 -2.51
CA ILE A 24 -7.28 -7.73 -2.64
C ILE A 24 -6.23 -8.22 -3.64
N ILE A 25 -5.87 -7.36 -4.58
CA ILE A 25 -4.79 -7.60 -5.53
C ILE A 25 -3.47 -7.21 -4.86
N VAL A 26 -2.46 -8.08 -4.96
CA VAL A 26 -1.10 -7.81 -4.47
C VAL A 26 -0.18 -7.71 -5.67
N ASP A 27 0.45 -6.55 -5.83
CA ASP A 27 1.35 -6.22 -6.92
C ASP A 27 2.53 -5.43 -6.33
N LEU A 28 3.36 -6.13 -5.54
CA LEU A 28 4.46 -5.54 -4.81
C LEU A 28 5.51 -4.96 -5.77
N ARG A 29 5.50 -3.64 -5.97
CA ARG A 29 6.24 -2.96 -7.05
C ARG A 29 7.76 -3.13 -6.91
N TYR A 30 8.24 -3.09 -5.67
CA TYR A 30 9.64 -3.30 -5.33
C TYR A 30 10.11 -4.78 -5.42
N ALA A 31 9.19 -5.72 -5.68
CA ALA A 31 9.52 -7.12 -6.02
C ALA A 31 9.88 -7.32 -7.51
N SER A 32 9.77 -6.26 -8.32
CA SER A 32 9.99 -6.29 -9.77
C SER A 32 10.73 -5.02 -10.21
N SER A 33 11.08 -4.91 -11.49
CA SER A 33 11.60 -3.67 -12.07
C SER A 33 10.51 -2.62 -12.36
N ASN A 34 9.23 -2.93 -12.10
CA ASN A 34 8.11 -2.00 -12.26
C ASN A 34 8.01 -1.07 -11.03
N ASN A 35 9.03 -0.26 -10.81
CA ASN A 35 9.08 0.81 -9.81
C ASN A 35 10.01 1.92 -10.28
N PHE A 36 10.02 3.07 -9.61
CA PHE A 36 10.76 4.25 -10.05
C PHE A 36 12.29 4.06 -10.11
N THR A 37 12.84 3.06 -9.39
CA THR A 37 14.28 2.75 -9.46
C THR A 37 14.64 1.81 -10.62
N HIS A 38 13.63 1.21 -11.27
CA HIS A 38 13.77 0.15 -12.27
C HIS A 38 14.56 -1.08 -11.81
N GLN A 39 14.78 -1.24 -10.49
CA GLN A 39 15.53 -2.34 -9.89
C GLN A 39 14.65 -3.16 -8.94
N VAL A 40 14.90 -4.47 -8.87
CA VAL A 40 14.29 -5.35 -7.87
C VAL A 40 14.92 -5.07 -6.50
N ILE A 41 14.14 -4.61 -5.53
CA ILE A 41 14.64 -4.26 -4.19
C ILE A 41 14.55 -5.46 -3.26
N TYR A 42 13.43 -6.19 -3.27
CA TYR A 42 13.26 -7.45 -2.52
C TYR A 42 12.70 -8.55 -3.42
N ASP A 43 12.72 -9.81 -2.97
CA ASP A 43 12.37 -10.99 -3.77
C ASP A 43 11.11 -11.74 -3.27
N PHE A 44 10.37 -11.17 -2.31
CA PHE A 44 9.10 -11.71 -1.85
C PHE A 44 7.90 -11.07 -2.57
N ASN A 45 6.83 -11.83 -2.72
CA ASN A 45 5.58 -11.40 -3.37
C ASN A 45 4.34 -11.44 -2.44
N ILE A 46 4.54 -11.73 -1.15
CA ILE A 46 3.46 -11.82 -0.17
C ILE A 46 3.35 -10.52 0.62
N ALA A 47 2.21 -9.83 0.51
CA ALA A 47 1.91 -8.67 1.32
C ALA A 47 1.54 -9.09 2.76
N ILE A 48 2.46 -8.84 3.70
CA ILE A 48 2.22 -8.98 5.14
C ILE A 48 2.15 -7.62 5.83
N ALA A 49 1.39 -7.55 6.92
CA ALA A 49 1.38 -6.42 7.83
C ALA A 49 1.05 -6.91 9.25
N ARG A 50 1.19 -6.04 10.25
CA ARG A 50 0.70 -6.35 11.61
C ARG A 50 -0.76 -6.78 11.54
N THR A 51 -1.12 -7.83 12.28
CA THR A 51 -2.45 -8.45 12.20
C THR A 51 -3.58 -7.44 12.37
N GLY A 52 -3.45 -6.50 13.32
CA GLY A 52 -4.43 -5.42 13.51
C GLY A 52 -4.58 -4.51 12.29
N THR A 53 -3.49 -4.18 11.59
CA THR A 53 -3.49 -3.38 10.36
C THR A 53 -4.11 -4.16 9.19
N ALA A 54 -3.72 -5.43 9.02
CA ALA A 54 -4.25 -6.31 7.98
C ALA A 54 -5.77 -6.50 8.12
N LYS A 55 -6.28 -6.68 9.35
CA LYS A 55 -7.72 -6.77 9.63
C LYS A 55 -8.47 -5.49 9.25
N LYS A 56 -7.89 -4.31 9.54
CA LYS A 56 -8.49 -3.02 9.15
C LYS A 56 -8.55 -2.87 7.63
N LEU A 57 -7.50 -3.26 6.92
CA LEU A 57 -7.48 -3.23 5.46
C LEU A 57 -8.50 -4.21 4.86
N ALA A 58 -8.59 -5.43 5.40
CA ALA A 58 -9.61 -6.39 5.00
C ALA A 58 -11.02 -5.83 5.18
N LYS A 59 -11.28 -5.14 6.31
CA LYS A 59 -12.57 -4.47 6.52
C LYS A 59 -12.81 -3.33 5.54
N ALA A 60 -11.79 -2.52 5.25
CA ALA A 60 -11.89 -1.45 4.25
C ALA A 60 -12.22 -2.00 2.86
N SER A 61 -11.60 -3.11 2.46
CA SER A 61 -11.90 -3.79 1.19
C SER A 61 -13.36 -4.25 1.08
N GLN A 62 -13.99 -4.63 2.19
CA GLN A 62 -15.42 -5.02 2.22
C GLN A 62 -16.37 -3.82 2.15
N LEU A 63 -15.88 -2.62 2.45
CA LEU A 63 -16.68 -1.38 2.46
C LEU A 63 -16.56 -0.61 1.14
N LEU A 64 -15.78 -1.12 0.17
CA LEU A 64 -15.71 -0.51 -1.14
C LEU A 64 -17.07 -0.59 -1.85
N PRO A 65 -17.42 0.42 -2.67
CA PRO A 65 -18.57 0.30 -3.55
C PRO A 65 -18.43 -0.92 -4.47
N ALA A 66 -19.57 -1.48 -4.89
CA ALA A 66 -19.58 -2.55 -5.87
C ALA A 66 -18.82 -2.13 -7.14
N GLY A 67 -18.07 -3.06 -7.72
CA GLY A 67 -17.28 -2.80 -8.93
C GLY A 67 -15.81 -2.46 -8.68
N TYR A 68 -15.38 -2.31 -7.43
CA TYR A 68 -14.01 -1.91 -7.09
C TYR A 68 -13.26 -2.91 -6.23
N ARG A 69 -11.93 -2.91 -6.36
CA ARG A 69 -11.00 -3.70 -5.52
C ARG A 69 -9.85 -2.81 -5.04
N ILE A 70 -9.21 -3.24 -3.95
CA ILE A 70 -7.92 -2.65 -3.51
C ILE A 70 -6.79 -3.39 -4.21
N LYS A 71 -5.80 -2.64 -4.71
CA LYS A 71 -4.48 -3.17 -5.12
C LYS A 71 -3.40 -2.61 -4.20
N ILE A 72 -2.55 -3.49 -3.66
CA ILE A 72 -1.40 -3.13 -2.81
C ILE A 72 -0.14 -3.09 -3.66
N TRP A 73 0.59 -1.99 -3.61
CA TRP A 73 1.88 -1.78 -4.26
C TRP A 73 3.06 -1.94 -3.32
N ASP A 74 2.87 -1.64 -2.04
CA ASP A 74 3.85 -1.98 -1.00
C ASP A 74 3.18 -2.19 0.37
N ALA A 75 3.82 -2.98 1.22
CA ALA A 75 3.30 -3.34 2.54
C ALA A 75 4.42 -3.29 3.58
N PHE A 76 4.56 -4.32 4.41
CA PHE A 76 5.76 -4.47 5.23
C PHE A 76 7.02 -4.53 4.36
N ARG A 77 7.93 -3.61 4.64
CA ARG A 77 9.24 -3.52 3.98
C ARG A 77 10.32 -3.75 5.02
N PRO A 78 11.09 -4.86 4.97
CA PRO A 78 12.19 -5.09 5.89
C PRO A 78 13.21 -3.94 5.87
N VAL A 79 13.88 -3.70 6.99
CA VAL A 79 14.92 -2.65 7.07
C VAL A 79 16.02 -2.87 6.03
N ALA A 80 16.38 -4.13 5.73
CA ALA A 80 17.34 -4.46 4.68
C ALA A 80 16.88 -3.99 3.29
N ALA A 81 15.59 -4.16 2.97
CA ALA A 81 15.02 -3.65 1.73
C ALA A 81 15.02 -2.11 1.69
N GLN A 82 14.72 -1.44 2.81
CA GLN A 82 14.82 0.02 2.89
C GLN A 82 16.26 0.51 2.71
N LYS A 83 17.24 -0.18 3.30
CA LYS A 83 18.68 0.09 3.09
C LYS A 83 19.03 0.00 1.62
N LYS A 84 18.61 -1.07 0.94
CA LYS A 84 18.86 -1.24 -0.49
C LYS A 84 18.16 -0.17 -1.33
N LEU A 85 16.91 0.16 -1.04
CA LEU A 85 16.19 1.23 -1.73
C LEU A 85 16.93 2.58 -1.59
N PHE A 86 17.37 2.92 -0.37
CA PHE A 86 18.14 4.14 -0.12
C PHE A 86 19.52 4.11 -0.79
N GLN A 87 20.17 2.95 -0.90
CA GLN A 87 21.43 2.81 -1.64
C GLN A 87 21.24 3.05 -3.15
N VAL A 88 20.13 2.58 -3.71
CA VAL A 88 19.80 2.77 -5.13
C VAL A 88 19.39 4.22 -5.41
N TYR A 89 18.70 4.88 -4.48
CA TYR A 89 18.25 6.26 -4.60
C TYR A 89 18.49 7.04 -3.29
N PRO A 90 19.69 7.61 -3.09
CA PRO A 90 20.12 8.19 -1.82
C PRO A 90 19.68 9.65 -1.63
N ASP A 91 18.41 9.96 -1.92
CA ASP A 91 17.83 11.28 -1.68
C ASP A 91 16.80 11.20 -0.55
N PRO A 92 17.10 11.73 0.65
CA PRO A 92 16.21 11.69 1.81
C PRO A 92 14.92 12.52 1.64
N THR A 93 14.84 13.37 0.62
CA THR A 93 13.63 14.11 0.25
C THR A 93 12.54 13.17 -0.28
N PHE A 94 12.95 12.09 -0.93
CA PHE A 94 12.06 11.17 -1.66
C PHE A 94 12.07 9.76 -1.06
N VAL A 95 13.23 9.29 -0.61
CA VAL A 95 13.41 7.97 0.00
C VAL A 95 13.91 8.12 1.42
N ALA A 96 13.06 7.72 2.37
CA ALA A 96 13.39 7.81 3.79
C ALA A 96 14.66 7.01 4.13
N GLN A 97 15.48 7.53 5.06
CA GLN A 97 16.62 6.77 5.57
C GLN A 97 16.15 5.47 6.27
N PRO A 98 16.97 4.42 6.31
CA PRO A 98 16.57 3.15 6.92
C PRO A 98 16.45 3.26 8.45
N ASP A 99 15.23 3.15 8.97
CA ASP A 99 14.93 3.12 10.40
C ASP A 99 13.93 1.98 10.69
N PRO A 100 14.23 1.03 11.60
CA PRO A 100 13.27 0.00 12.02
C PRO A 100 11.96 0.55 12.58
N ASN A 101 11.94 1.82 12.99
CA ASN A 101 10.78 2.48 13.55
C ASN A 101 9.92 3.22 12.51
N PHE A 102 10.32 3.24 11.24
CA PHE A 102 9.50 3.78 10.16
C PHE A 102 8.33 2.85 9.82
N SER A 103 7.31 3.45 9.20
CA SER A 103 5.96 2.91 9.26
C SER A 103 5.75 1.64 8.42
N HIS A 104 6.44 1.52 7.28
CA HIS A 104 6.51 0.26 6.51
C HIS A 104 7.27 -0.82 7.27
N GLN A 105 8.39 -0.49 7.90
CA GLN A 105 9.24 -1.41 8.67
C GLN A 105 8.52 -1.88 9.94
N LYS A 106 7.60 -1.09 10.49
CA LYS A 106 6.70 -1.49 11.58
C LYS A 106 5.54 -2.38 11.15
N GLY A 107 5.29 -2.52 9.84
CA GLY A 107 4.16 -3.28 9.30
C GLY A 107 2.81 -2.61 9.54
N VAL A 108 2.77 -1.28 9.59
CA VAL A 108 1.55 -0.49 9.86
C VAL A 108 1.14 0.41 8.69
N THR A 109 1.83 0.32 7.55
CA THR A 109 1.59 1.11 6.35
C THR A 109 1.40 0.21 5.14
N PHE A 110 0.60 0.70 4.20
CA PHE A 110 0.41 0.14 2.87
C PHE A 110 0.44 1.28 1.86
N ASP A 111 1.09 1.04 0.73
CA ASP A 111 0.88 1.83 -0.48
C ASP A 111 -0.12 1.09 -1.35
N LEU A 112 -1.19 1.77 -1.74
CA LEU A 112 -2.33 1.14 -2.39
C LEU A 112 -3.02 2.06 -3.39
N THR A 113 -3.77 1.43 -4.28
CA THR A 113 -4.68 2.08 -5.22
C THR A 113 -6.01 1.33 -5.28
N LEU A 114 -6.95 1.88 -6.04
CA LEU A 114 -8.21 1.22 -6.39
C LEU A 114 -8.13 0.71 -7.82
N THR A 115 -8.82 -0.39 -8.07
CA THR A 115 -9.02 -0.94 -9.41
C THR A 115 -10.50 -1.18 -9.68
N ASP A 116 -10.86 -1.34 -10.95
CA ASP A 116 -12.09 -2.03 -11.32
C ASP A 116 -12.01 -3.54 -10.97
N LEU A 117 -13.08 -4.30 -11.25
CA LEU A 117 -13.11 -5.75 -11.00
C LEU A 117 -12.10 -6.54 -11.85
N ALA A 118 -11.76 -6.04 -13.03
CA ALA A 118 -10.77 -6.64 -13.93
C ALA A 118 -9.32 -6.39 -13.49
N GLY A 119 -9.10 -5.49 -12.51
CA GLY A 119 -7.78 -5.16 -11.97
C GLY A 119 -7.12 -3.97 -12.65
N ASN A 120 -7.84 -3.27 -13.53
CA ASN A 120 -7.37 -2.04 -14.15
C ASN A 120 -7.38 -0.93 -13.10
N GLU A 121 -6.24 -0.26 -12.95
CA GLU A 121 -6.06 0.81 -11.96
C GLU A 121 -6.95 1.99 -12.32
N LEU A 122 -7.68 2.49 -11.32
CA LEU A 122 -8.38 3.76 -11.50
C LEU A 122 -7.35 4.87 -11.58
N THR A 123 -7.59 5.83 -12.48
CA THR A 123 -6.80 7.05 -12.53
C THR A 123 -6.91 7.77 -11.20
N MET A 124 -5.82 7.79 -10.45
CA MET A 124 -5.66 8.59 -9.24
C MET A 124 -5.07 9.95 -9.62
N GLN A 125 -4.89 10.82 -8.63
CA GLN A 125 -4.39 12.18 -8.85
C GLN A 125 -2.90 12.19 -9.25
N SER A 126 -2.18 11.15 -8.87
CA SER A 126 -0.78 10.88 -9.19
C SER A 126 -0.56 9.37 -9.33
N ASP A 127 0.53 8.98 -9.98
CA ASP A 127 0.98 7.60 -10.02
C ASP A 127 1.63 7.18 -8.69
N PHE A 128 1.98 5.89 -8.57
CA PHE A 128 2.75 5.36 -7.45
C PHE A 128 4.15 6.01 -7.40
N ASP A 129 4.60 6.41 -6.20
CA ASP A 129 5.87 7.12 -5.99
C ASP A 129 6.06 8.35 -6.90
N ASP A 130 4.97 9.06 -7.22
CA ASP A 130 5.04 10.36 -7.85
C ASP A 130 5.58 11.37 -6.82
N PHE A 131 6.77 11.90 -7.08
CA PHE A 131 7.44 12.86 -6.22
C PHE A 131 7.07 14.33 -6.52
N SER A 132 6.09 14.56 -7.40
CA SER A 132 5.55 15.87 -7.70
C SER A 132 4.54 16.35 -6.66
N LYS A 133 4.17 17.64 -6.75
CA LYS A 133 3.13 18.22 -5.88
C LYS A 133 1.76 17.51 -5.99
N LYS A 134 1.54 16.72 -7.05
CA LYS A 134 0.29 15.98 -7.29
C LYS A 134 0.06 14.86 -6.29
N ALA A 135 1.13 14.29 -5.72
CA ALA A 135 1.05 13.24 -4.71
C ALA A 135 0.72 13.77 -3.30
N HIS A 136 0.74 15.08 -3.08
CA HIS A 136 0.35 15.63 -1.80
C HIS A 136 -1.15 15.43 -1.56
N ARG A 137 -1.49 14.99 -0.34
CA ARG A 137 -2.88 14.73 0.09
C ARG A 137 -3.83 15.94 -0.10
N ASN A 138 -3.28 17.16 -0.04
CA ASN A 138 -4.02 18.42 -0.17
C ASN A 138 -4.01 19.00 -1.58
N TYR A 139 -3.46 18.30 -2.58
CA TYR A 139 -3.51 18.76 -3.97
C TYR A 139 -4.98 18.88 -4.44
N PRO A 140 -5.36 19.98 -5.12
CA PRO A 140 -6.74 20.21 -5.56
C PRO A 140 -7.27 19.02 -6.35
N ARG A 141 -8.41 18.47 -5.91
CA ARG A 141 -9.07 17.38 -6.62
C ARG A 141 -9.81 17.97 -7.81
N THR A 142 -9.30 17.78 -9.02
CA THR A 142 -10.19 17.79 -10.18
C THR A 142 -11.13 16.60 -10.02
N ALA A 143 -12.44 16.84 -10.11
CA ALA A 143 -13.39 15.73 -10.15
C ALA A 143 -12.92 14.76 -11.24
N LEU A 144 -12.75 13.48 -10.88
CA LEU A 144 -12.49 12.44 -11.87
C LEU A 144 -13.51 12.63 -13.00
N PRO A 145 -13.11 12.58 -14.29
CA PRO A 145 -14.11 12.53 -15.35
C PRO A 145 -15.04 11.38 -14.98
N ARG A 146 -16.32 11.69 -14.75
CA ARG A 146 -17.36 10.67 -14.73
C ARG A 146 -17.36 10.07 -16.14
N LYS A 147 -16.45 9.14 -16.43
CA LYS A 147 -16.68 8.21 -17.53
C LYS A 147 -18.01 7.58 -17.20
N LYS A 148 -19.01 7.86 -18.02
CA LYS A 148 -20.34 7.25 -17.98
C LYS A 148 -20.12 5.73 -17.89
N LEU A 149 -20.29 5.17 -16.70
CA LEU A 149 -20.18 3.74 -16.42
C LEU A 149 -21.57 3.10 -16.22
N TYR A 150 -22.57 3.69 -16.88
CA TYR A 150 -23.88 3.07 -17.07
C TYR A 150 -24.18 3.12 -18.56
N SER A 151 -24.00 1.98 -19.22
CA SER A 151 -24.66 1.56 -20.45
C SER A 151 -25.00 0.09 -20.29
#